data_AF-A0A0B2UHN7-F1
#
_entry.id   AF-A0A0B2UHN7-F1
#
_cell.length_a   1.000
_cell.length_b   1.000
_cell.length_c   1.000
_cell.angle_alpha   90.00
_cell.angle_beta   90.00
_cell.angle_gamma   90.00
#
_symmetry.space_group_name_H-M   'P 1'
#
loop_
_entity.id
_entity.type
_entity.pdbx_description
1 polymer ?
#
loop_
_entity_poly.entity_id
_entity_poly.type
_entity_poly.pdbx_seq_one_letter_code
_entity_poly.pdbx_strand_id
1 'polypeptide(L)'
;MKVKAEPCVFFVKGMAAEEEYELVNIQATKPIKKVSGKIGGNRLIVSGNKLFEETMLGTADLDYVDSDEGIFHILTCITRLPPFYNFLMNFGDRCQEKTQCQVLSKILRFFELIKSNKHADVDDILVSADSVEYEDIYTELMKTTHDEMCGLYNFEEDAWNTSKKGQILKSKIIYPEYSPIVEMFQGKAIVNGLQQEVYFEKVGICINESGGVQNAFDLFIESMNWSIIKMPSVLAVVVKEMKNNSGKLDMNLNVGKHLYGLRSFITKRNGASQCYVLSESIWYRYDSSGVCAVPSIGSEVCKHLCMMFYSEYE
;
A
#
# COMPACT_ATOMS: atom_id res chain seq x y z
N MET A 1 -36.37 27.23 -40.65
CA MET A 1 -35.74 26.28 -41.59
C MET A 1 -34.73 25.43 -40.81
N LYS A 2 -34.87 24.10 -40.79
CA LYS A 2 -33.86 23.19 -40.23
C LYS A 2 -33.00 22.69 -41.40
N VAL A 3 -31.72 23.05 -41.40
CA VAL A 3 -30.74 22.58 -42.40
C VAL A 3 -30.33 21.16 -42.00
N LYS A 4 -30.49 20.18 -42.90
CA LYS A 4 -29.91 18.84 -42.73
C LYS A 4 -28.43 18.92 -43.12
N ALA A 5 -27.53 18.47 -42.25
CA ALA A 5 -26.14 18.28 -42.60
C ALA A 5 -26.02 17.12 -43.60
N GLU A 6 -25.37 17.36 -44.74
CA GLU A 6 -24.99 16.31 -45.66
C GLU A 6 -23.76 15.55 -45.10
N PRO A 7 -23.69 14.23 -45.28
CA PRO A 7 -22.53 13.47 -44.83
C PRO A 7 -21.30 13.83 -45.68
N CYS A 8 -20.32 14.47 -45.06
CA CYS A 8 -19.03 14.76 -45.66
C CYS A 8 -17.99 13.73 -45.17
N VAL A 9 -17.16 13.23 -46.08
CA VAL A 9 -15.97 12.44 -45.76
C VAL A 9 -14.77 13.38 -45.77
N PHE A 10 -14.00 13.40 -44.69
CA PHE A 10 -12.76 14.16 -44.60
C PHE A 10 -11.59 13.20 -44.72
N PHE A 11 -10.75 13.40 -45.73
CA PHE A 11 -9.49 12.67 -45.88
C PHE A 11 -8.39 13.40 -45.13
N VAL A 12 -7.56 12.68 -44.38
CA VAL A 12 -6.41 13.26 -43.68
C VAL A 12 -5.33 13.58 -44.70
N LYS A 13 -5.03 14.87 -44.87
CA LYS A 13 -4.06 15.34 -45.87
C LYS A 13 -2.66 14.78 -45.58
N GLY A 14 -2.15 13.92 -46.48
CA GLY A 14 -0.80 13.36 -46.42
C GLY A 14 -0.72 11.90 -45.94
N MET A 15 -1.86 11.25 -45.72
CA MET A 15 -1.94 9.83 -45.38
C MET A 15 -2.29 8.99 -46.61
N ALA A 16 -1.68 7.81 -46.75
CA ALA A 16 -2.01 6.87 -47.82
C ALA A 16 -3.36 6.18 -47.53
N ALA A 17 -4.08 5.76 -48.58
CA ALA A 17 -5.40 5.14 -48.43
C ALA A 17 -5.34 3.84 -47.60
N GLU A 18 -4.21 3.14 -47.68
CA GLU A 18 -3.92 1.93 -46.92
C GLU A 18 -3.73 2.22 -45.42
N GLU A 19 -3.09 3.34 -45.07
CA GLU A 19 -2.89 3.77 -43.68
C GLU A 19 -4.21 4.25 -43.04
N GLU A 20 -5.06 4.94 -43.81
CA GLU A 20 -6.43 5.27 -43.37
C GLU A 20 -7.26 4.00 -43.16
N TYR A 21 -7.15 3.01 -44.06
CA TYR A 21 -7.83 1.73 -43.92
C TYR A 21 -7.36 0.94 -42.69
N GLU A 22 -6.06 0.98 -42.38
CA GLU A 22 -5.53 0.40 -41.15
C GLU A 22 -6.09 1.13 -39.92
N LEU A 23 -6.07 2.48 -39.87
CA LEU A 23 -6.64 3.25 -38.76
C LEU A 23 -8.12 2.98 -38.50
N VAL A 24 -8.92 2.80 -39.57
CA VAL A 24 -10.35 2.48 -39.47
C VAL A 24 -10.57 1.01 -39.06
N ASN A 25 -9.63 0.12 -39.38
CA ASN A 25 -9.68 -1.30 -39.01
C ASN A 25 -8.83 -1.69 -37.81
N ILE A 26 -8.16 -0.73 -37.14
CA ILE A 26 -7.77 -0.90 -35.74
C ILE A 26 -9.09 -1.16 -35.03
N GLN A 27 -9.36 -2.44 -34.74
CA GLN A 27 -10.45 -2.81 -33.87
C GLN A 27 -10.21 -2.03 -32.60
N ALA A 28 -11.02 -0.98 -32.39
CA ALA A 28 -11.16 -0.38 -31.09
C ALA A 28 -11.32 -1.56 -30.14
N THR A 29 -10.36 -1.72 -29.23
CA THR A 29 -10.43 -2.71 -28.16
C THR A 29 -11.86 -2.61 -27.66
N LYS A 30 -12.63 -3.69 -27.84
CA LYS A 30 -14.06 -3.69 -27.53
C LYS A 30 -14.17 -3.01 -26.17
N PRO A 31 -14.91 -1.89 -26.03
CA PRO A 31 -15.07 -1.29 -24.72
C PRO A 31 -15.54 -2.42 -23.83
N ILE A 32 -14.71 -2.76 -22.83
CA ILE A 32 -15.04 -3.80 -21.86
C ILE A 32 -16.43 -3.41 -21.41
N LYS A 33 -17.41 -4.28 -21.71
CA LYS A 33 -18.79 -4.07 -21.26
C LYS A 33 -18.67 -3.92 -19.75
N LYS A 34 -18.76 -2.68 -19.25
CA LYS A 34 -18.88 -2.44 -17.80
C LYS A 34 -20.01 -3.34 -17.35
N VAL A 35 -19.69 -4.33 -16.52
CA VAL A 35 -20.69 -5.14 -15.85
C VAL A 35 -21.61 -4.13 -15.17
N SER A 36 -22.89 -4.12 -15.56
CA SER A 36 -23.85 -3.16 -15.03
C SER A 36 -24.16 -3.54 -13.59
N GLY A 37 -23.36 -3.02 -12.66
CA GLY A 37 -23.45 -3.28 -11.22
C GLY A 37 -22.11 -3.72 -10.63
N LYS A 38 -21.73 -3.14 -9.48
CA LYS A 38 -20.61 -3.62 -8.67
C LYS A 38 -20.93 -5.01 -8.09
N ILE A 39 -19.93 -5.88 -8.00
CA ILE A 39 -20.06 -7.25 -7.49
C ILE A 39 -19.96 -7.26 -5.96
N GLY A 40 -20.65 -8.17 -5.27
CA GLY A 40 -20.48 -8.32 -3.82
C GLY A 40 -19.05 -8.70 -3.44
N GLY A 41 -18.36 -7.82 -2.70
CA GLY A 41 -16.95 -7.92 -2.35
C GLY A 41 -16.67 -8.60 -1.01
N ASN A 42 -17.66 -8.77 -0.13
CA ASN A 42 -17.46 -9.24 1.25
C ASN A 42 -16.74 -10.61 1.34
N ARG A 43 -16.87 -11.48 0.33
CA ARG A 43 -16.14 -12.75 0.26
C ARG A 43 -14.62 -12.60 0.16
N LEU A 44 -14.15 -11.43 -0.28
CA LEU A 44 -12.74 -11.07 -0.44
C LEU A 44 -12.14 -10.48 0.84
N ILE A 45 -12.98 -10.08 1.80
CA ILE A 45 -12.52 -9.60 3.12
C ILE A 45 -11.98 -10.79 3.92
N VAL A 46 -10.81 -10.59 4.52
CA VAL A 46 -10.23 -11.49 5.53
C VAL A 46 -10.36 -10.79 6.87
N SER A 47 -10.89 -11.46 7.89
CA SER A 47 -11.14 -10.88 9.21
C SER A 47 -10.80 -11.84 10.34
N GLY A 48 -10.67 -11.29 11.55
CA GLY A 48 -10.28 -12.03 12.75
C GLY A 48 -8.87 -12.61 12.64
N ASN A 49 -8.64 -13.74 13.30
CA ASN A 49 -7.31 -14.37 13.42
C ASN A 49 -6.71 -14.75 12.06
N LYS A 50 -7.55 -15.01 11.04
CA LYS A 50 -7.09 -15.30 9.67
C LYS A 50 -6.37 -14.13 9.01
N LEU A 51 -6.61 -12.90 9.48
CA LEU A 51 -5.91 -11.72 8.98
C LEU A 51 -4.44 -11.74 9.41
N PHE A 52 -4.13 -12.33 10.57
CA PHE A 52 -2.80 -12.31 11.18
C PHE A 52 -2.05 -13.64 11.06
N GLU A 53 -2.61 -14.63 10.34
CA GLU A 53 -2.00 -15.94 10.18
C GLU A 53 -0.62 -15.83 9.49
N GLU A 54 0.42 -16.29 10.18
CA GLU A 54 1.79 -16.25 9.67
C GLU A 54 2.02 -17.35 8.62
N THR A 55 2.52 -16.96 7.46
CA THR A 55 2.94 -17.88 6.39
C THR A 55 4.41 -17.66 6.08
N MET A 56 5.16 -18.75 5.94
CA MET A 56 6.55 -18.69 5.50
C MET A 56 6.60 -18.23 4.04
N LEU A 57 7.23 -17.08 3.80
CA LEU A 57 7.43 -16.53 2.46
C LEU A 57 8.90 -16.68 2.07
N GLY A 58 9.17 -17.11 0.83
CA GLY A 58 10.52 -17.19 0.27
C GLY A 58 11.19 -15.83 0.13
N THR A 59 12.45 -15.77 -0.26
CA THR A 59 13.19 -14.53 -0.53
C THR A 59 13.71 -14.59 -1.96
N ALA A 60 12.79 -14.34 -2.88
CA ALA A 60 13.07 -14.28 -4.30
C ALA A 60 14.05 -13.16 -4.62
N ASP A 61 15.04 -13.44 -5.46
CA ASP A 61 15.96 -12.44 -5.98
C ASP A 61 15.33 -11.77 -7.20
N LEU A 62 14.92 -10.51 -7.08
CA LEU A 62 14.08 -9.84 -8.08
C LEU A 62 14.82 -8.65 -8.69
N ASP A 63 14.99 -8.67 -10.01
CA ASP A 63 15.63 -7.61 -10.76
C ASP A 63 14.62 -6.51 -11.08
N TYR A 64 15.04 -5.26 -10.96
CA TYR A 64 14.24 -4.07 -11.28
C TYR A 64 15.16 -2.97 -11.85
N VAL A 65 14.60 -2.09 -12.67
CA VAL A 65 15.30 -0.86 -13.11
C VAL A 65 15.34 0.19 -12.00
N ASP A 66 16.45 0.93 -11.91
CA ASP A 66 16.67 1.96 -10.88
C ASP A 66 15.55 3.00 -10.78
N SER A 67 14.86 3.31 -11.89
CA SER A 67 13.72 4.24 -11.89
C SER A 67 12.53 3.75 -11.07
N ASP A 68 12.41 2.43 -10.88
CA ASP A 68 11.31 1.77 -10.18
C ASP A 68 11.70 1.32 -8.76
N GLU A 69 12.91 1.66 -8.29
CA GLU A 69 13.43 1.31 -6.95
C GLU A 69 12.43 1.65 -5.84
N GLY A 70 11.79 2.82 -5.94
CA GLY A 70 10.83 3.31 -4.95
C GLY A 70 9.61 2.40 -4.80
N ILE A 71 8.96 2.06 -5.91
CA ILE A 71 7.79 1.17 -5.89
C ILE A 71 8.18 -0.26 -5.55
N PHE A 72 9.33 -0.73 -6.04
CA PHE A 72 9.84 -2.05 -5.72
C PHE A 72 10.01 -2.24 -4.20
N HIS A 73 10.66 -1.30 -3.53
CA HIS A 73 10.85 -1.34 -2.08
C HIS A 73 9.52 -1.31 -1.31
N ILE A 74 8.58 -0.43 -1.71
CA ILE A 74 7.25 -0.38 -1.08
C ILE A 74 6.50 -1.70 -1.26
N LEU A 75 6.43 -2.24 -2.48
CA LEU A 75 5.78 -3.52 -2.76
C LEU A 75 6.41 -4.66 -1.98
N THR A 76 7.74 -4.72 -1.94
CA THR A 76 8.49 -5.70 -1.16
C THR A 76 8.17 -5.59 0.34
N CYS A 77 8.07 -4.38 0.88
CA CYS A 77 7.72 -4.16 2.28
C CYS A 77 6.27 -4.58 2.61
N ILE A 78 5.28 -4.16 1.81
CA ILE A 78 3.87 -4.38 2.13
C ILE A 78 3.43 -5.83 1.89
N THR A 79 3.98 -6.52 0.89
CA THR A 79 3.65 -7.92 0.56
C THR A 79 4.17 -8.90 1.60
N ARG A 80 4.95 -8.43 2.58
CA ARG A 80 5.44 -9.19 3.73
C ARG A 80 4.58 -9.03 4.98
N LEU A 81 3.55 -8.19 4.92
CA LEU A 81 2.67 -7.93 6.04
C LEU A 81 1.56 -8.99 6.10
N PRO A 82 1.36 -9.70 7.22
CA PRO A 82 0.33 -10.73 7.36
C PRO A 82 -1.07 -10.30 6.91
N PRO A 83 -1.60 -9.16 7.35
CA PRO A 83 -2.90 -8.70 6.87
C PRO A 83 -2.98 -8.63 5.34
N PHE A 84 -1.93 -8.08 4.72
CA PHE A 84 -1.94 -7.83 3.29
C PHE A 84 -1.72 -9.10 2.47
N TYR A 85 -0.75 -9.96 2.80
CA TYR A 85 -0.57 -11.18 2.03
C TYR A 85 -1.70 -12.19 2.24
N ASN A 86 -2.33 -12.22 3.42
CA ASN A 86 -3.52 -13.05 3.66
C ASN A 86 -4.69 -12.58 2.79
N PHE A 87 -4.85 -11.26 2.66
CA PHE A 87 -5.76 -10.67 1.68
C PHE A 87 -5.40 -11.07 0.23
N LEU A 88 -4.13 -10.98 -0.17
CA LEU A 88 -3.70 -11.37 -1.52
C LEU A 88 -3.95 -12.85 -1.83
N MET A 89 -3.68 -13.76 -0.88
CA MET A 89 -4.01 -15.17 -1.03
C MET A 89 -5.52 -15.38 -1.19
N ASN A 90 -6.34 -14.76 -0.32
CA ASN A 90 -7.79 -14.86 -0.41
C ASN A 90 -8.36 -14.27 -1.71
N PHE A 91 -7.80 -13.14 -2.16
CA PHE A 91 -8.13 -12.54 -3.45
C PHE A 91 -7.74 -13.46 -4.60
N GLY A 92 -6.54 -14.05 -4.55
CA GLY A 92 -6.07 -15.05 -5.50
C GLY A 92 -7.00 -16.25 -5.62
N ASP A 93 -7.53 -16.75 -4.51
CA ASP A 93 -8.37 -17.96 -4.53
C ASP A 93 -9.83 -17.67 -4.92
N ARG A 94 -10.35 -16.48 -4.59
CA ARG A 94 -11.80 -16.18 -4.67
C ARG A 94 -12.19 -15.19 -5.75
N CYS A 95 -11.24 -14.40 -6.27
CA CYS A 95 -11.52 -13.45 -7.34
C CYS A 95 -11.59 -14.18 -8.69
N GLN A 96 -12.79 -14.19 -9.28
CA GLN A 96 -13.02 -14.77 -10.61
C GLN A 96 -12.62 -13.81 -11.74
N GLU A 97 -12.57 -12.50 -11.46
CA GLU A 97 -12.35 -11.44 -12.45
C GLU A 97 -11.00 -10.74 -12.27
N LYS A 98 -9.94 -11.49 -11.90
CA LYS A 98 -8.61 -10.92 -11.61
C LYS A 98 -8.13 -9.97 -12.71
N THR A 99 -8.33 -10.34 -13.97
CA THR A 99 -7.90 -9.56 -15.14
C THR A 99 -8.53 -8.17 -15.24
N GLN A 100 -9.62 -7.89 -14.52
CA GLN A 100 -10.22 -6.56 -14.45
C GLN A 100 -9.56 -5.66 -13.39
N CYS A 101 -8.89 -6.27 -12.41
CA CYS A 101 -8.04 -5.57 -11.44
C CYS A 101 -6.59 -5.56 -11.95
N GLN A 102 -6.20 -4.55 -12.73
CA GLN A 102 -4.87 -4.45 -13.34
C GLN A 102 -3.77 -4.32 -12.29
N VAL A 103 -3.94 -3.40 -11.34
CA VAL A 103 -2.93 -3.12 -10.30
C VAL A 103 -2.87 -4.27 -9.31
N LEU A 104 -4.02 -4.75 -8.82
CA LEU A 104 -4.04 -5.85 -7.87
C LEU A 104 -3.56 -7.17 -8.49
N SER A 105 -3.79 -7.41 -9.78
CA SER A 105 -3.21 -8.56 -10.49
C SER A 105 -1.69 -8.49 -10.58
N LYS A 106 -1.13 -7.30 -10.81
CA LYS A 106 0.31 -7.06 -10.78
C LYS A 106 0.89 -7.33 -9.39
N ILE A 107 0.28 -6.78 -8.34
CA ILE A 107 0.67 -7.05 -6.95
C ILE A 107 0.60 -8.55 -6.63
N LEU A 108 -0.45 -9.24 -7.09
CA LEU A 108 -0.60 -10.68 -6.88
C LEU A 108 0.51 -11.47 -7.60
N ARG A 109 0.84 -11.14 -8.85
CA ARG A 109 1.97 -11.75 -9.58
C ARG A 109 3.30 -11.53 -8.86
N PHE A 110 3.55 -10.31 -8.36
CA PHE A 110 4.74 -9.99 -7.58
C PHE A 110 4.83 -10.85 -6.30
N PHE A 111 3.70 -10.97 -5.57
CA PHE A 111 3.61 -11.83 -4.40
C PHE A 111 3.83 -13.31 -4.71
N GLU A 112 3.31 -13.82 -5.84
CA GLU A 112 3.53 -15.20 -6.30
C GLU A 112 5.01 -15.49 -6.60
N LEU A 113 5.76 -14.52 -7.13
CA LEU A 113 7.21 -14.63 -7.32
C LEU A 113 7.94 -14.78 -5.99
N ILE A 114 7.62 -13.93 -5.01
CA ILE A 114 8.15 -14.01 -3.64
C ILE A 114 7.85 -15.38 -3.02
N LYS A 115 6.59 -15.82 -3.08
CA LYS A 115 6.15 -17.10 -2.52
C LYS A 115 6.83 -18.30 -3.15
N SER A 116 7.09 -18.25 -4.46
CA SER A 116 7.73 -19.33 -5.20
C SER A 116 9.26 -19.33 -5.13
N ASN A 117 9.86 -18.31 -4.49
CA ASN A 117 11.31 -18.15 -4.33
C ASN A 117 12.06 -18.22 -5.67
N LYS A 118 11.47 -17.63 -6.73
CA LYS A 118 12.03 -17.64 -8.09
C LYS A 118 12.72 -16.32 -8.38
N HIS A 119 13.90 -16.40 -8.97
CA HIS A 119 14.53 -15.24 -9.57
C HIS A 119 13.75 -14.79 -10.81
N ALA A 120 13.49 -13.49 -10.92
CA ALA A 120 12.74 -12.91 -12.03
C ALA A 120 12.98 -11.40 -12.16
N ASP A 121 12.92 -10.91 -13.39
CA ASP A 121 12.73 -9.51 -13.72
C ASP A 121 11.27 -9.11 -13.41
N VAL A 122 11.08 -8.00 -12.72
CA VAL A 122 9.74 -7.51 -12.31
C VAL A 122 9.29 -6.24 -13.03
N ASP A 123 10.02 -5.74 -14.02
CA ASP A 123 9.72 -4.47 -14.71
C ASP A 123 8.28 -4.45 -15.30
N ASP A 124 7.79 -5.58 -15.84
CA ASP A 124 6.41 -5.67 -16.37
C ASP A 124 5.33 -5.77 -15.27
N ILE A 125 5.74 -6.08 -14.04
CA ILE A 125 4.89 -6.33 -12.89
C ILE A 125 4.81 -5.10 -11.98
N LEU A 126 5.86 -4.28 -11.92
CA LEU A 126 5.83 -3.07 -11.12
C LEU A 126 4.73 -2.11 -11.60
N VAL A 127 4.15 -1.39 -10.65
CA VAL A 127 3.12 -0.39 -10.88
C VAL A 127 3.85 0.94 -11.00
N SER A 128 3.68 1.67 -12.10
CA SER A 128 4.32 2.97 -12.24
C SER A 128 3.84 3.90 -11.13
N ALA A 129 4.77 4.63 -10.51
CA ALA A 129 4.48 5.67 -9.54
C ALA A 129 4.97 7.02 -10.07
N ASP A 130 4.19 8.07 -9.88
CA ASP A 130 4.55 9.41 -10.35
C ASP A 130 5.54 10.12 -9.41
N SER A 131 5.61 9.69 -8.14
CA SER A 131 6.48 10.27 -7.12
C SER A 131 7.78 9.49 -6.92
N VAL A 132 8.81 10.21 -6.48
CA VAL A 132 10.11 9.65 -6.04
C VAL A 132 10.19 9.47 -4.52
N GLU A 133 9.24 10.04 -3.77
CA GLU A 133 9.22 9.99 -2.32
C GLU A 133 8.41 8.77 -1.84
N TYR A 134 9.04 7.93 -1.01
CA TYR A 134 8.45 6.68 -0.50
C TYR A 134 7.06 6.83 0.09
N GLU A 135 6.85 7.90 0.84
CA GLU A 135 5.60 8.21 1.48
C GLU A 135 4.47 8.46 0.47
N ASP A 136 4.77 9.10 -0.65
CA ASP A 136 3.80 9.41 -1.70
C ASP A 136 3.55 8.18 -2.56
N ILE A 137 4.60 7.43 -2.93
CA ILE A 137 4.50 6.14 -3.64
C ILE A 137 3.59 5.19 -2.86
N TYR A 138 3.76 5.08 -1.54
CA TYR A 138 2.91 4.27 -0.69
C TYR A 138 1.43 4.69 -0.77
N THR A 139 1.14 5.98 -0.63
CA THR A 139 -0.25 6.47 -0.67
C THR A 139 -0.86 6.35 -2.07
N GLU A 140 -0.08 6.56 -3.13
CA GLU A 140 -0.52 6.33 -4.51
C GLU A 140 -0.90 4.86 -4.72
N LEU A 141 -0.06 3.93 -4.26
CA LEU A 141 -0.30 2.50 -4.37
C LEU A 141 -1.54 2.06 -3.58
N MET A 142 -1.67 2.50 -2.31
CA MET A 142 -2.82 2.16 -1.47
C MET A 142 -4.11 2.73 -2.06
N LYS A 143 -4.07 3.98 -2.52
CA LYS A 143 -5.23 4.63 -3.14
C LYS A 143 -5.62 3.98 -4.46
N THR A 144 -4.67 3.68 -5.33
CA THR A 144 -4.95 3.04 -6.61
C THR A 144 -5.53 1.64 -6.40
N THR A 145 -4.99 0.89 -5.44
CA THR A 145 -5.53 -0.44 -5.06
C THR A 145 -6.94 -0.32 -4.49
N HIS A 146 -7.19 0.68 -3.65
CA HIS A 146 -8.51 0.98 -3.11
C HIS A 146 -9.52 1.33 -4.22
N ASP A 147 -9.20 2.30 -5.07
CA ASP A 147 -10.06 2.81 -6.13
C ASP A 147 -10.40 1.69 -7.14
N GLU A 148 -9.43 0.83 -7.46
CA GLU A 148 -9.64 -0.33 -8.34
C GLU A 148 -10.62 -1.34 -7.72
N MET A 149 -10.47 -1.67 -6.43
CA MET A 149 -11.39 -2.57 -5.75
C MET A 149 -12.80 -1.98 -5.65
N CYS A 150 -12.93 -0.72 -5.25
CA CYS A 150 -14.21 -0.05 -5.14
C CYS A 150 -14.86 0.17 -6.50
N GLY A 151 -14.09 0.28 -7.58
CA GLY A 151 -14.60 0.37 -8.95
C GLY A 151 -15.35 -0.89 -9.40
N LEU A 152 -14.98 -2.06 -8.88
CA LEU A 152 -15.51 -3.36 -9.27
C LEU A 152 -16.42 -4.00 -8.21
N TYR A 153 -16.17 -3.73 -6.93
CA TYR A 153 -16.81 -4.39 -5.81
C TYR A 153 -17.54 -3.42 -4.89
N ASN A 154 -18.65 -3.90 -4.32
CA ASN A 154 -19.30 -3.31 -3.16
C ASN A 154 -18.88 -4.06 -1.91
N PHE A 155 -18.29 -3.36 -0.95
CA PHE A 155 -18.02 -3.90 0.37
C PHE A 155 -19.00 -3.31 1.37
N GLU A 156 -19.61 -4.16 2.17
CA GLU A 156 -20.38 -3.71 3.32
C GLU A 156 -19.43 -3.63 4.51
N GLU A 157 -19.42 -2.48 5.16
CA GLU A 157 -18.81 -2.36 6.48
C GLU A 157 -19.69 -3.16 7.45
N ASP A 158 -19.13 -4.20 8.08
CA ASP A 158 -19.81 -4.84 9.21
C ASP A 158 -20.16 -3.73 10.20
N ALA A 159 -21.45 -3.49 10.42
CA ALA A 159 -21.96 -2.28 11.05
C ALA A 159 -21.25 -2.00 12.38
N TRP A 160 -20.20 -1.18 12.34
CA TRP A 160 -19.54 -0.69 13.53
C TRP A 160 -20.54 0.24 14.21
N ASN A 161 -20.98 -0.18 15.39
CA ASN A 161 -21.80 0.63 16.30
C ASN A 161 -21.05 1.93 16.62
N THR A 162 -21.15 2.93 15.75
CA THR A 162 -20.86 4.32 16.09
C THR A 162 -22.02 4.83 16.94
N SER A 163 -22.03 4.32 18.17
CA SER A 163 -22.81 4.88 19.26
C SER A 163 -22.19 6.22 19.65
N LYS A 164 -22.68 7.31 19.06
CA LYS A 164 -23.37 8.39 19.78
C LYS A 164 -23.57 9.60 18.86
N LYS A 165 -24.84 9.95 18.74
CA LYS A 165 -25.33 11.23 18.23
C LYS A 165 -24.72 12.37 19.06
N GLY A 166 -23.72 13.03 18.48
CA GLY A 166 -23.21 14.35 18.86
C GLY A 166 -22.77 15.05 17.57
N GLN A 167 -22.79 16.39 17.53
CA GLN A 167 -22.29 17.17 16.39
C GLN A 167 -20.76 17.06 16.32
N ILE A 168 -20.28 15.90 15.88
CA ILE A 168 -18.88 15.66 15.54
C ILE A 168 -18.65 16.26 14.15
N LEU A 169 -17.73 17.21 14.06
CA LEU A 169 -17.26 17.72 12.77
C LEU A 169 -16.42 16.62 12.11
N LYS A 170 -16.84 16.13 10.94
CA LYS A 170 -16.09 15.13 10.18
C LYS A 170 -15.03 15.82 9.33
N SER A 171 -13.77 15.40 9.46
CA SER A 171 -12.71 15.82 8.52
C SER A 171 -12.86 15.12 7.16
N LYS A 172 -11.98 15.48 6.22
CA LYS A 172 -11.86 14.82 4.91
C LYS A 172 -11.46 13.35 5.12
N ILE A 173 -12.35 12.44 4.77
CA ILE A 173 -12.09 11.00 4.78
C ILE A 173 -11.02 10.71 3.71
N ILE A 174 -10.02 9.87 4.03
CA ILE A 174 -8.99 9.45 3.06
C ILE A 174 -9.64 8.58 1.98
N TYR A 175 -10.39 7.57 2.42
CA TYR A 175 -11.12 6.62 1.57
C TYR A 175 -12.63 6.78 1.74
N PRO A 176 -13.36 7.26 0.72
CA PRO A 176 -14.79 7.54 0.86
C PRO A 176 -15.67 6.27 0.94
N GLU A 177 -15.19 5.15 0.41
CA GLU A 177 -15.87 3.85 0.41
C GLU A 177 -15.14 2.86 1.33
N TYR A 178 -15.86 1.86 1.86
CA TYR A 178 -15.23 0.78 2.61
C TYR A 178 -14.56 -0.23 1.67
N SER A 179 -13.43 -0.79 2.10
CA SER A 179 -12.69 -1.80 1.33
C SER A 179 -11.69 -2.53 2.24
N PRO A 180 -11.07 -3.63 1.76
CA PRO A 180 -9.95 -4.27 2.47
C PRO A 180 -8.78 -3.32 2.79
N ILE A 181 -8.46 -2.32 1.95
CA ILE A 181 -7.41 -1.32 2.26
C ILE A 181 -7.79 -0.50 3.50
N VAL A 182 -9.05 -0.06 3.57
CA VAL A 182 -9.57 0.70 4.72
C VAL A 182 -9.55 -0.14 5.99
N GLU A 183 -9.83 -1.44 5.87
CA GLU A 183 -9.80 -2.32 7.02
C GLU A 183 -8.38 -2.47 7.58
N MET A 184 -7.40 -2.72 6.71
CA MET A 184 -6.04 -3.04 7.10
C MET A 184 -5.16 -1.83 7.45
N PHE A 185 -5.27 -0.73 6.70
CA PHE A 185 -4.30 0.37 6.75
C PHE A 185 -4.85 1.67 7.32
N GLN A 186 -6.18 1.86 7.40
CA GLN A 186 -6.77 3.11 7.88
C GLN A 186 -7.10 3.07 9.37
N GLY A 187 -6.42 3.91 10.13
CA GLY A 187 -6.76 4.27 11.51
C GLY A 187 -7.72 5.46 11.61
N LYS A 188 -8.29 5.63 12.80
CA LYS A 188 -9.22 6.72 13.12
C LYS A 188 -8.96 7.25 14.52
N ALA A 189 -8.94 8.57 14.68
CA ALA A 189 -8.80 9.25 15.96
C ALA A 189 -9.79 10.41 16.12
N ILE A 190 -9.96 10.88 17.36
CA ILE A 190 -10.63 12.14 17.70
C ILE A 190 -9.56 13.13 18.15
N VAL A 191 -9.58 14.35 17.62
CA VAL A 191 -8.79 15.46 18.16
C VAL A 191 -9.48 15.96 19.43
N ASN A 192 -8.85 15.77 20.59
CA ASN A 192 -9.41 16.22 21.87
C ASN A 192 -9.55 17.75 21.86
N GLY A 193 -10.58 18.27 22.54
CA GLY A 193 -10.91 19.69 22.56
C GLY A 193 -11.71 20.18 21.34
N LEU A 194 -11.52 19.59 20.15
CA LEU A 194 -12.29 19.91 18.94
C LEU A 194 -13.42 18.92 18.64
N GLN A 195 -13.38 17.72 19.24
CA GLN A 195 -14.30 16.61 18.93
C GLN A 195 -14.40 16.35 17.42
N GLN A 196 -13.28 16.50 16.72
CA GLN A 196 -13.18 16.30 15.27
C GLN A 196 -12.63 14.90 15.00
N GLU A 197 -13.33 14.13 14.16
CA GLU A 197 -12.81 12.86 13.67
C GLU A 197 -11.73 13.10 12.61
N VAL A 198 -10.61 12.40 12.75
CA VAL A 198 -9.50 12.38 11.78
C VAL A 198 -9.18 10.93 11.40
N TYR A 199 -8.76 10.75 10.16
CA TYR A 199 -8.36 9.46 9.60
C TYR A 199 -6.88 9.54 9.25
N PHE A 200 -6.17 8.43 9.42
CA PHE A 200 -4.75 8.34 9.10
C PHE A 200 -4.42 6.97 8.49
N GLU A 201 -3.56 6.95 7.49
CA GLU A 201 -3.03 5.73 6.88
C GLU A 201 -1.56 5.49 7.29
N LYS A 202 -0.88 6.56 7.67
CA LYS A 202 0.52 6.60 8.05
C LYS A 202 0.75 7.70 9.08
N VAL A 203 1.80 7.55 9.88
CA VAL A 203 2.17 8.50 10.93
C VAL A 203 3.58 9.02 10.69
N GLY A 204 3.74 10.34 10.63
CA GLY A 204 5.04 11.00 10.46
C GLY A 204 5.67 11.33 11.82
N ILE A 205 6.82 10.74 12.14
CA ILE A 205 7.51 10.94 13.41
C ILE A 205 8.86 11.65 13.25
N CYS A 206 9.30 12.32 14.30
CA CYS A 206 10.66 12.85 14.43
C CYS A 206 11.39 12.12 15.56
N ILE A 207 12.49 11.45 15.24
CA ILE A 207 13.28 10.67 16.21
C ILE A 207 14.38 11.58 16.77
N ASN A 208 14.31 11.84 18.08
CA ASN A 208 15.27 12.68 18.80
C ASN A 208 16.38 11.85 19.46
N GLU A 209 17.47 12.50 19.85
CA GLU A 209 18.73 11.86 20.29
C GLU A 209 18.57 10.84 21.43
N SER A 210 17.62 11.07 22.33
CA SER A 210 17.38 10.24 23.51
C SER A 210 16.19 9.28 23.40
N GLY A 211 15.43 9.33 22.30
CA GLY A 211 14.16 8.60 22.15
C GLY A 211 14.18 7.60 21.00
N GLY A 212 13.60 6.41 21.22
CA GLY A 212 13.31 5.45 20.15
C GLY A 212 12.09 5.83 19.31
N VAL A 213 11.74 4.96 18.37
CA VAL A 213 10.52 5.04 17.54
C VAL A 213 9.27 5.07 18.42
N GLN A 214 9.20 4.27 19.48
CA GLN A 214 8.07 4.28 20.43
C GLN A 214 7.85 5.68 21.01
N ASN A 215 8.89 6.27 21.58
CA ASN A 215 8.81 7.59 22.18
C ASN A 215 8.46 8.67 21.14
N ALA A 216 9.03 8.59 19.94
CA ALA A 216 8.72 9.51 18.85
C ALA A 216 7.25 9.39 18.40
N PHE A 217 6.70 8.17 18.38
CA PHE A 217 5.30 7.91 18.07
C PHE A 217 4.37 8.45 19.16
N ASP A 218 4.67 8.20 20.44
CA ASP A 218 3.88 8.69 21.57
C ASP A 218 3.83 10.22 21.59
N LEU A 219 4.99 10.87 21.42
CA LEU A 219 5.08 12.32 21.30
C LEU A 219 4.28 12.86 20.10
N PHE A 220 4.25 12.15 18.97
CA PHE A 220 3.42 12.53 17.84
C PHE A 220 1.94 12.52 18.22
N ILE A 221 1.44 11.44 18.82
CA ILE A 221 0.03 11.31 19.24
C ILE A 221 -0.35 12.39 20.26
N GLU A 222 0.53 12.66 21.23
CA GLU A 222 0.36 13.74 22.21
C GLU A 222 0.32 15.12 21.54
N SER A 223 1.26 15.40 20.63
CA SER A 223 1.34 16.69 19.93
C SER A 223 0.11 16.98 19.07
N MET A 224 -0.46 15.93 18.48
CA MET A 224 -1.69 16.00 17.70
C MET A 224 -2.95 16.02 18.58
N ASN A 225 -2.80 15.79 19.88
CA ASN A 225 -3.88 15.68 20.85
C ASN A 225 -4.94 14.64 20.44
N TRP A 226 -4.48 13.49 19.95
CA TRP A 226 -5.33 12.43 19.41
C TRP A 226 -5.76 11.42 20.48
N SER A 227 -7.05 11.08 20.48
CA SER A 227 -7.57 9.87 21.11
C SER A 227 -7.91 8.87 20.01
N ILE A 228 -7.13 7.79 19.90
CA ILE A 228 -7.29 6.80 18.84
C ILE A 228 -8.54 5.94 19.11
N ILE A 229 -9.43 5.88 18.12
CA ILE A 229 -10.69 5.11 18.18
C ILE A 229 -10.54 3.77 17.45
N LYS A 230 -9.87 3.78 16.30
CA LYS A 230 -9.58 2.60 15.49
C LYS A 230 -8.09 2.56 15.19
N MET A 231 -7.50 1.43 15.52
CA MET A 231 -6.17 1.06 15.07
C MET A 231 -6.23 0.34 13.72
N PRO A 232 -5.31 0.63 12.78
CA PRO A 232 -5.16 -0.18 11.59
C PRO A 232 -4.42 -1.48 11.90
N SER A 233 -4.73 -2.58 11.22
CA SER A 233 -3.97 -3.85 11.37
C SER A 233 -2.50 -3.71 10.94
N VAL A 234 -2.22 -2.75 10.07
CA VAL A 234 -0.88 -2.34 9.64
C VAL A 234 -0.64 -0.88 10.02
N LEU A 235 0.45 -0.62 10.72
CA LEU A 235 0.90 0.73 11.04
C LEU A 235 2.11 1.10 10.19
N ALA A 236 1.93 2.05 9.27
CA ALA A 236 3.01 2.67 8.50
C ALA A 236 3.55 3.90 9.23
N VAL A 237 4.85 3.91 9.51
CA VAL A 237 5.54 5.00 10.21
C VAL A 237 6.57 5.62 9.26
N VAL A 238 6.48 6.93 9.04
CA VAL A 238 7.38 7.70 8.20
C VAL A 238 8.31 8.51 9.10
N VAL A 239 9.62 8.37 8.92
CA VAL A 239 10.62 9.13 9.69
C VAL A 239 10.88 10.44 8.96
N LYS A 240 10.37 11.54 9.52
CA LYS A 240 10.48 12.90 8.94
C LYS A 240 11.80 13.56 9.28
N GLU A 241 12.31 13.31 10.48
CA GLU A 241 13.57 13.84 10.97
C GLU A 241 14.21 12.81 11.90
N MET A 242 15.54 12.66 11.82
CA MET A 242 16.30 11.84 12.74
C MET A 242 17.51 12.61 13.25
N LYS A 243 17.53 12.88 14.56
CA LYS A 243 18.66 13.50 15.25
C LYS A 243 19.40 12.45 16.05
N ASN A 244 20.63 12.14 15.61
CA ASN A 244 21.65 11.39 16.35
C ASN A 244 21.08 10.23 17.19
N ASN A 245 20.36 9.31 16.54
CA ASN A 245 19.73 8.18 17.20
C ASN A 245 20.80 7.26 17.83
N SER A 246 20.52 6.76 19.03
CA SER A 246 21.25 5.68 19.73
C SER A 246 21.48 4.41 18.88
N GLY A 247 20.79 4.28 17.75
CA GLY A 247 21.00 3.24 16.76
C GLY A 247 20.26 1.94 17.05
N LYS A 248 19.32 1.94 18.00
CA LYS A 248 18.49 0.76 18.27
C LYS A 248 17.23 0.77 17.39
N LEU A 249 17.00 -0.34 16.69
CA LEU A 249 15.76 -0.58 15.97
C LEU A 249 14.69 -1.06 16.95
N ASP A 250 13.58 -0.33 17.05
CA ASP A 250 12.45 -0.74 17.87
C ASP A 250 11.63 -1.78 17.11
N MET A 251 11.83 -3.04 17.48
CA MET A 251 11.15 -4.19 16.88
C MET A 251 9.66 -4.22 17.20
N ASN A 252 9.23 -3.56 18.28
CA ASN A 252 7.83 -3.56 18.70
C ASN A 252 7.37 -2.13 19.02
N LEU A 253 6.10 -1.86 18.72
CA LEU A 253 5.39 -0.66 19.15
C LEU A 253 4.14 -1.04 19.95
N ASN A 254 3.99 -0.43 21.12
CA ASN A 254 2.80 -0.56 21.96
C ASN A 254 1.94 0.67 21.79
N VAL A 255 0.68 0.49 21.40
CA VAL A 255 -0.26 1.60 21.34
C VAL A 255 -1.60 1.22 21.95
N GLY A 256 -1.80 1.71 23.18
CA GLY A 256 -2.94 1.31 24.01
C GLY A 256 -2.89 -0.18 24.33
N LYS A 257 -3.90 -0.93 23.88
CA LYS A 257 -3.98 -2.40 24.04
C LYS A 257 -3.38 -3.18 22.87
N HIS A 258 -2.90 -2.50 21.84
CA HIS A 258 -2.42 -3.11 20.60
C HIS A 258 -0.90 -3.19 20.64
N LEU A 259 -0.36 -4.37 20.39
CA LEU A 259 1.07 -4.61 20.24
C LEU A 259 1.36 -4.82 18.76
N TYR A 260 2.36 -4.12 18.23
CA TYR A 260 2.75 -4.18 16.84
C TYR A 260 4.19 -4.66 16.70
N GLY A 261 4.45 -5.52 15.72
CA GLY A 261 5.78 -6.01 15.37
C GLY A 261 6.27 -5.43 14.06
N LEU A 262 7.52 -4.99 14.05
CA LEU A 262 8.20 -4.50 12.86
C LEU A 262 8.40 -5.68 11.89
N ARG A 263 7.85 -5.55 10.68
CA ARG A 263 7.95 -6.58 9.64
C ARG A 263 8.84 -6.18 8.50
N SER A 264 8.89 -4.88 8.18
CA SER A 264 9.73 -4.38 7.11
C SER A 264 10.02 -2.88 7.30
N PHE A 265 11.11 -2.41 6.70
CA PHE A 265 11.48 -1.00 6.70
C PHE A 265 12.39 -0.64 5.53
N ILE A 266 12.48 0.65 5.23
CA ILE A 266 13.28 1.21 4.14
C ILE A 266 14.29 2.18 4.73
N THR A 267 15.52 2.13 4.22
CA THR A 267 16.56 3.12 4.52
C THR A 267 17.05 3.83 3.27
N LYS A 268 17.57 5.05 3.43
CA LYS A 268 18.19 5.82 2.35
C LYS A 268 19.46 6.49 2.85
N ARG A 269 20.58 6.19 2.20
CA ARG A 269 21.91 6.75 2.51
C ARG A 269 22.60 7.19 1.24
N ASN A 270 22.97 8.48 1.17
CA ASN A 270 23.74 9.05 0.04
C ASN A 270 23.14 8.73 -1.35
N GLY A 271 21.81 8.72 -1.47
CA GLY A 271 21.10 8.43 -2.71
C GLY A 271 20.83 6.95 -2.97
N ALA A 272 21.55 6.02 -2.34
CA ALA A 272 21.22 4.60 -2.39
C ALA A 272 20.14 4.27 -1.35
N SER A 273 19.17 3.46 -1.73
CA SER A 273 18.15 2.99 -0.81
C SER A 273 18.11 1.46 -0.74
N GLN A 274 17.60 0.96 0.37
CA GLN A 274 17.54 -0.46 0.65
C GLN A 274 16.24 -0.74 1.41
N CYS A 275 15.56 -1.85 1.11
CA CYS A 275 14.48 -2.33 1.94
C CYS A 275 14.89 -3.60 2.69
N TYR A 276 14.38 -3.72 3.92
CA TYR A 276 14.63 -4.83 4.81
C TYR A 276 13.30 -5.47 5.15
N VAL A 277 13.24 -6.80 5.07
CA VAL A 277 12.04 -7.57 5.40
C VAL A 277 12.39 -8.69 6.37
N LEU A 278 11.55 -8.89 7.37
CA LEU A 278 11.68 -9.96 8.34
C LEU A 278 11.00 -11.22 7.79
N SER A 279 11.74 -12.30 7.69
CA SER A 279 11.18 -13.63 7.42
C SER A 279 11.64 -14.56 8.54
N GLU A 280 10.67 -15.14 9.24
CA GLU A 280 10.87 -15.91 10.47
C GLU A 280 11.58 -15.09 11.56
N SER A 281 12.90 -15.18 11.64
CA SER A 281 13.74 -14.46 12.60
C SER A 281 14.98 -13.86 11.93
N ILE A 282 15.03 -13.87 10.59
CA ILE A 282 16.15 -13.39 9.80
C ILE A 282 15.68 -12.18 8.98
N TRP A 283 16.46 -11.12 9.03
CA TRP A 283 16.27 -9.97 8.16
C TRP A 283 16.87 -10.25 6.80
N TYR A 284 16.18 -9.86 5.73
CA TYR A 284 16.69 -9.90 4.38
C TYR A 284 16.72 -8.49 3.83
N ARG A 285 17.86 -8.10 3.28
CA ARG A 285 18.05 -6.82 2.61
C ARG A 285 17.88 -7.03 1.12
N TYR A 286 17.12 -6.15 0.48
CA TYR A 286 17.02 -6.01 -0.96
C TYR A 286 17.66 -4.68 -1.35
N ASP A 287 18.49 -4.72 -2.37
CA ASP A 287 19.08 -3.57 -3.05
C ASP A 287 19.33 -3.93 -4.52
N SER A 288 19.96 -3.03 -5.29
CA SER A 288 20.25 -3.25 -6.71
C SER A 288 21.23 -4.40 -6.98
N SER A 289 21.86 -4.97 -5.95
CA SER A 289 22.72 -6.16 -6.06
C SER A 289 21.98 -7.47 -5.71
N GLY A 290 20.68 -7.40 -5.48
CA GLY A 290 19.82 -8.54 -5.16
C GLY A 290 19.48 -8.66 -3.68
N VAL A 291 19.09 -9.87 -3.28
CA VAL A 291 18.67 -10.18 -1.89
C VAL A 291 19.76 -10.86 -1.08
N CYS A 292 20.00 -10.41 0.16
CA CYS A 292 20.91 -11.08 1.08
C CYS A 292 20.38 -11.17 2.51
N ALA A 293 20.68 -12.27 3.20
CA ALA A 293 20.39 -12.43 4.62
C ALA A 293 21.28 -11.51 5.47
N VAL A 294 20.68 -10.86 6.46
CA VAL A 294 21.29 -9.94 7.41
C VAL A 294 21.02 -10.48 8.82
N PRO A 295 22.02 -11.10 9.48
CA PRO A 295 21.81 -11.72 10.79
C PRO A 295 21.38 -10.73 11.89
N SER A 296 21.79 -9.48 11.78
CA SER A 296 21.40 -8.41 12.70
C SER A 296 21.42 -7.05 12.03
N ILE A 297 20.44 -6.21 12.37
CA ILE A 297 20.41 -4.82 11.90
C ILE A 297 21.36 -4.01 12.76
N GLY A 298 22.47 -3.56 12.14
CA GLY A 298 23.46 -2.72 12.80
C GLY A 298 22.95 -1.30 13.07
N SER A 299 23.52 -0.63 14.07
CA SER A 299 23.16 0.73 14.46
C SER A 299 23.30 1.77 13.34
N GLU A 300 24.24 1.56 12.43
CA GLU A 300 24.43 2.43 11.26
C GLU A 300 23.25 2.37 10.28
N VAL A 301 22.59 1.23 10.13
CA VAL A 301 21.39 1.10 9.29
C VAL A 301 20.25 1.91 9.90
N CYS A 302 20.10 1.85 11.22
CA CYS A 302 19.06 2.55 11.96
C CYS A 302 19.16 4.08 11.88
N LYS A 303 20.31 4.64 11.46
CA LYS A 303 20.50 6.10 11.27
C LYS A 303 19.88 6.64 9.97
N HIS A 304 19.44 5.75 9.10
CA HIS A 304 19.00 6.07 7.75
C HIS A 304 17.56 5.64 7.49
N LEU A 305 16.77 5.40 8.54
CA LEU A 305 15.37 4.99 8.44
C LEU A 305 14.54 6.07 7.71
N CYS A 306 13.73 5.64 6.75
CA CYS A 306 12.80 6.49 6.02
C CYS A 306 11.35 6.10 6.30
N MET A 307 11.05 4.80 6.23
CA MET A 307 9.70 4.28 6.41
C MET A 307 9.75 2.90 7.05
N MET A 308 8.81 2.62 7.95
CA MET A 308 8.73 1.38 8.72
C MET A 308 7.31 0.86 8.68
N PHE A 309 7.15 -0.45 8.54
CA PHE A 309 5.86 -1.11 8.48
C PHE A 309 5.74 -2.12 9.61
N TYR A 310 4.78 -1.88 10.48
CA TYR A 310 4.47 -2.75 11.59
C TYR A 310 3.14 -3.46 11.34
N SER A 311 3.04 -4.71 11.80
CA SER A 311 1.80 -5.48 11.81
C SER A 311 1.39 -5.75 13.25
N GLU A 312 0.10 -5.64 13.54
CA GLU A 312 -0.45 -5.98 14.84
C GLU A 312 -0.19 -7.47 15.18
N TYR A 313 0.11 -7.74 16.45
CA TYR A 313 0.10 -9.06 17.08
C TYR A 313 -1.22 -9.25 17.82
N GLU A 314 -1.78 -10.46 17.76
CA GLU A 314 -2.92 -10.86 18.61
C GLU A 314 -2.52 -11.02 20.08
#